data_AF-A0A199UHH0-F1
#
_entry.id   AF-A0A199UHH0-F1
#
_cell.length_a   1.000
_cell.length_b   1.000
_cell.length_c   1.000
_cell.angle_alpha   90.00
_cell.angle_beta   90.00
_cell.angle_gamma   90.00
#
_symmetry.space_group_name_H-M   'P 1'
#
loop_
_entity.id
_entity.type
_entity.pdbx_description
1 polymer ?
#
loop_
_entity_poly.entity_id
_entity_poly.type
_entity_poly.pdbx_seq_one_letter_code
_entity_poly.pdbx_strand_id
1 'polypeptide(L)'
;MPTAWLPTLPVPGSWKKSNILAIAFVAALCSASYLLAVFLHSPSPLPFSSPSSSSSPSSSCNPNPATSTLVSSSSFSSSSSNTTTLDFSLHHSAPDPDLNSDINSDSDSPRVRQFPSCDAKLSEHTPCEGQRFSLQFPRERLEYRERHCPPRPEKKLRCLIPAPRGYRTPFRWPESRDVAWFANAPHTELVEEKGGQNWIRAEGEVLRFPGGGTMFSSGADRYIDDIARAAVPIADGSVRTALDTGCGAIGSEFKYLMLEKSVCMYTKMDTCITPLPEVAAPGEVAGGELKRWPERLTALPPRISSGTLEGITPEVFFKDSELWRKRVEHYKANSRQLAEPRRYRNLLDMNSGLGGFAAALVDDPVWVMNIVPTVAKVNTLGVIYERGLIGTYQDWCEAMSTYPRTYDLLHADSLFSLYKDRCEMEDILLEMDRILRPEGTVIIRDDIDVLVKIKGVTDGMRWNSRIVDHEDGPFQREKLLVAMKAYWTA
;
A
#
# COMPACT_ATOMS: atom_id res chain seq x y z
N MET A 1 49.31 -1.25 -56.59
CA MET A 1 48.24 -1.90 -57.38
C MET A 1 47.29 -2.61 -56.40
N PRO A 2 45.96 -2.54 -56.57
CA PRO A 2 45.18 -1.39 -56.13
C PRO A 2 43.89 -1.72 -55.32
N THR A 3 43.42 -0.72 -54.55
CA THR A 3 42.03 -0.26 -54.28
C THR A 3 40.85 -1.24 -54.12
N ALA A 4 40.09 -1.11 -53.01
CA ALA A 4 38.62 -1.13 -53.00
C ALA A 4 38.05 -0.38 -51.79
N TRP A 5 37.52 0.83 -51.95
CA TRP A 5 36.12 1.22 -52.26
C TRP A 5 35.20 1.26 -51.02
N LEU A 6 35.14 2.45 -50.39
CA LEU A 6 34.04 2.90 -49.52
C LEU A 6 32.81 3.24 -50.38
N PRO A 7 31.58 2.89 -49.97
CA PRO A 7 30.37 3.38 -50.63
C PRO A 7 30.01 4.79 -50.15
N THR A 8 29.89 5.70 -51.11
CA THR A 8 29.39 7.08 -50.95
C THR A 8 27.86 7.10 -50.76
N LEU A 9 27.39 7.89 -49.80
CA LEU A 9 25.96 8.22 -49.61
C LEU A 9 25.43 9.10 -50.76
N PRO A 10 24.18 8.94 -51.20
CA PRO A 10 23.62 9.73 -52.29
C PRO A 10 23.15 11.12 -51.83
N VAL A 11 23.45 12.13 -52.66
CA VAL A 11 23.01 13.52 -52.52
C VAL A 11 21.51 13.63 -52.83
N PRO A 12 20.70 14.43 -52.11
CA PRO A 12 19.27 14.53 -52.35
C PRO A 12 18.97 15.28 -53.66
N GLY A 13 18.23 14.62 -54.55
CA GLY A 13 17.76 15.19 -55.81
C GLY A 13 16.67 16.25 -55.63
N SER A 14 16.74 17.28 -56.47
CA SER A 14 15.80 18.38 -56.67
C SER A 14 14.32 17.94 -56.73
N TRP A 15 13.50 18.46 -55.80
CA TRP A 15 12.05 18.28 -55.83
C TRP A 15 11.42 19.23 -56.85
N LYS A 16 10.76 18.69 -57.87
CA LYS A 16 10.10 19.47 -58.93
C LYS A 16 8.92 20.27 -58.35
N LYS A 17 8.90 21.57 -58.64
CA LYS A 17 7.91 22.58 -58.17
C LYS A 17 6.43 22.19 -58.35
N SER A 18 6.12 21.23 -59.22
CA SER A 18 4.76 20.74 -59.46
C SER A 18 4.13 20.02 -58.25
N ASN A 19 4.93 19.41 -57.36
CA ASN A 19 4.39 18.68 -56.20
C ASN A 19 4.04 19.60 -55.02
N ILE A 20 4.66 20.79 -54.93
CA ILE A 20 4.39 21.74 -53.86
C ILE A 20 3.01 22.40 -54.05
N LEU A 21 2.66 22.72 -55.30
CA LEU A 21 1.33 23.27 -55.62
C LEU A 21 0.20 22.26 -55.33
N ALA A 22 0.43 20.98 -55.60
CA ALA A 22 -0.54 19.93 -55.28
C ALA A 22 -0.74 19.77 -53.75
N ILE A 23 0.35 19.77 -52.98
CA ILE A 23 0.28 19.69 -51.51
C ILE A 23 -0.39 20.94 -50.93
N ALA A 24 -0.06 22.14 -51.42
CA ALA A 24 -0.68 23.38 -50.98
C ALA A 24 -2.19 23.43 -51.29
N PHE A 25 -2.60 22.91 -52.45
CA PHE A 25 -4.00 22.83 -52.84
C PHE A 25 -4.80 21.86 -51.96
N VAL A 26 -4.24 20.69 -51.65
CA VAL A 26 -4.86 19.72 -50.73
C VAL A 26 -4.96 20.29 -49.32
N ALA A 27 -3.92 20.96 -48.83
CA ALA A 27 -3.95 21.60 -47.52
C ALA A 27 -5.03 22.70 -47.45
N ALA A 28 -5.16 23.52 -48.51
CA ALA A 28 -6.18 24.56 -48.58
C ALA A 28 -7.61 23.98 -48.60
N LEU A 29 -7.84 22.89 -49.34
CA LEU A 29 -9.12 22.19 -49.35
C LEU A 29 -9.48 21.63 -47.97
N CYS A 30 -8.51 20.99 -47.29
CA CYS A 30 -8.70 20.46 -45.94
C CYS A 30 -9.05 21.57 -44.94
N SER A 31 -8.35 22.71 -44.99
CA SER A 31 -8.65 23.86 -44.14
C SER A 31 -10.01 24.48 -44.43
N ALA A 32 -10.41 24.57 -45.71
CA ALA A 32 -11.73 25.08 -46.10
C ALA A 32 -12.86 24.16 -45.60
N SER A 33 -12.71 22.84 -45.71
CA SER A 33 -13.68 21.88 -45.16
C SER A 33 -13.79 21.94 -43.64
N TYR A 34 -12.67 22.14 -42.93
CA TYR A 34 -12.68 22.32 -41.48
C TYR A 34 -13.42 23.59 -41.06
N LEU A 35 -13.15 24.72 -41.72
CA LEU A 35 -13.81 25.98 -41.43
C LEU A 35 -15.31 25.95 -41.76
N LEU A 36 -15.70 25.28 -42.86
CA LEU A 36 -17.11 25.09 -43.21
C LEU A 36 -17.84 24.24 -42.16
N ALA A 37 -17.18 23.20 -41.64
CA ALA A 37 -17.74 22.36 -40.58
C ALA A 37 -17.95 23.16 -39.28
N VAL A 38 -17.00 24.02 -38.90
CA VAL A 38 -17.13 24.92 -37.74
C VAL A 38 -18.25 25.95 -37.96
N PHE A 39 -18.40 26.48 -39.17
CA PHE A 39 -19.42 27.47 -39.48
C PHE A 39 -20.84 26.87 -39.49
N LEU A 40 -20.99 25.62 -39.93
CA LEU A 40 -22.27 24.90 -39.96
C LEU A 40 -22.69 24.33 -38.59
N HIS A 41 -21.75 24.12 -37.67
CA HIS A 41 -22.01 23.47 -36.36
C HIS A 41 -21.77 24.37 -35.14
N SER A 42 -21.66 25.70 -35.31
CA SER A 42 -21.61 26.61 -34.16
C SER A 42 -23.01 26.78 -33.56
N PRO A 43 -23.28 26.34 -32.32
CA PRO A 43 -24.56 26.59 -31.66
C PRO A 43 -24.63 28.07 -31.25
N SER A 44 -25.78 28.71 -31.48
CA SER A 44 -26.03 30.07 -31.03
C SER A 44 -25.92 30.17 -29.49
N PRO A 45 -25.28 31.21 -28.92
CA PRO A 45 -25.19 31.37 -27.49
C PRO A 45 -26.51 31.93 -26.92
N LEU A 46 -27.13 31.20 -25.99
CA LEU A 46 -28.15 31.75 -25.10
C LEU A 46 -27.49 32.60 -24.00
N PRO A 47 -28.16 33.64 -23.46
CA PRO A 47 -27.51 34.61 -22.58
C PRO A 47 -27.35 34.08 -21.15
N PHE A 48 -26.17 34.34 -20.59
CA PHE A 48 -25.83 34.16 -19.19
C PHE A 48 -26.40 35.35 -18.40
N SER A 49 -27.21 35.09 -17.36
CA SER A 49 -27.59 36.08 -16.35
C SER A 49 -26.94 35.73 -15.01
N SER A 50 -26.10 36.65 -14.52
CA SER A 50 -25.37 36.62 -13.25
C SER A 50 -26.30 36.65 -12.02
N PRO A 51 -25.83 36.21 -10.84
CA PRO A 51 -26.63 36.18 -9.62
C PRO A 51 -26.60 37.53 -8.89
N SER A 52 -27.76 38.00 -8.43
CA SER A 52 -27.88 39.11 -7.49
C SER A 52 -28.50 38.64 -6.17
N SER A 53 -27.74 38.87 -5.11
CA SER A 53 -28.11 38.84 -3.70
C SER A 53 -29.33 39.71 -3.36
N SER A 54 -30.22 39.23 -2.48
CA SER A 54 -30.82 40.04 -1.41
C SER A 54 -31.86 39.27 -0.57
N SER A 55 -31.59 39.20 0.73
CA SER A 55 -32.49 39.46 1.87
C SER A 55 -33.88 38.80 1.97
N SER A 56 -34.06 38.05 3.05
CA SER A 56 -35.33 37.88 3.80
C SER A 56 -35.97 39.23 4.17
N PRO A 57 -37.29 39.31 4.42
CA PRO A 57 -37.75 39.17 5.81
C PRO A 57 -39.15 38.52 6.04
N SER A 58 -39.25 37.98 7.26
CA SER A 58 -40.36 37.72 8.21
C SER A 58 -41.86 37.85 7.89
N SER A 59 -42.62 37.12 8.74
CA SER A 59 -43.95 37.39 9.35
C SER A 59 -45.14 36.70 8.64
N SER A 60 -45.74 35.62 9.18
CA SER A 60 -46.62 35.44 10.37
C SER A 60 -48.11 35.43 9.99
N CYS A 61 -48.84 34.37 10.39
CA CYS A 61 -50.05 34.40 11.23
C CYS A 61 -50.98 33.20 10.94
N ASN A 62 -51.29 32.47 12.02
CA ASN A 62 -52.49 31.64 12.22
C ASN A 62 -53.72 32.56 12.38
N PRO A 63 -54.99 32.11 12.19
CA PRO A 63 -55.67 31.27 13.20
C PRO A 63 -56.77 30.29 12.69
N ASN A 64 -56.92 29.14 13.39
CA ASN A 64 -58.11 28.46 13.99
C ASN A 64 -59.56 28.70 13.47
N PRO A 65 -60.60 27.95 13.95
CA PRO A 65 -60.71 26.59 14.54
C PRO A 65 -61.98 25.78 14.09
N ALA A 66 -62.14 24.52 14.53
CA ALA A 66 -63.38 23.94 15.12
C ALA A 66 -63.20 22.42 15.40
N THR A 67 -63.10 21.91 16.64
CA THR A 67 -64.13 21.50 17.66
C THR A 67 -64.95 20.23 17.35
N SER A 68 -64.75 19.16 18.15
CA SER A 68 -65.75 18.38 18.93
C SER A 68 -65.11 17.10 19.53
N THR A 69 -64.75 17.06 20.83
CA THR A 69 -65.48 16.42 21.98
C THR A 69 -65.71 14.90 21.84
N LEU A 70 -64.96 14.05 22.56
CA LEU A 70 -65.18 13.46 23.91
C LEU A 70 -66.16 12.27 23.93
N VAL A 71 -65.76 11.12 24.50
CA VAL A 71 -66.35 10.40 25.68
C VAL A 71 -65.49 9.17 26.04
N SER A 72 -65.39 8.92 27.34
CA SER A 72 -64.56 7.95 28.07
C SER A 72 -65.13 6.53 28.24
N SER A 73 -64.24 5.66 28.74
CA SER A 73 -64.41 4.57 29.74
C SER A 73 -65.00 3.20 29.34
N SER A 74 -64.24 2.13 29.61
CA SER A 74 -64.62 1.10 30.61
C SER A 74 -63.50 0.06 30.83
N SER A 75 -63.41 -0.35 32.09
CA SER A 75 -62.47 -1.31 32.67
C SER A 75 -62.99 -2.74 32.58
N PHE A 76 -62.10 -3.73 32.42
CA PHE A 76 -62.38 -5.12 32.81
C PHE A 76 -61.11 -5.75 33.40
N SER A 77 -61.25 -6.33 34.59
CA SER A 77 -60.23 -7.11 35.29
C SER A 77 -60.52 -8.60 35.13
N SER A 78 -59.50 -9.43 34.90
CA SER A 78 -59.41 -10.77 35.51
C SER A 78 -58.04 -11.45 35.33
N SER A 79 -57.50 -11.87 36.49
CA SER A 79 -56.68 -13.05 36.80
C SER A 79 -55.43 -13.42 35.97
N SER A 80 -54.28 -13.12 36.59
CA SER A 80 -53.21 -14.05 36.95
C SER A 80 -52.96 -15.29 36.08
N SER A 81 -51.89 -15.23 35.29
CA SER A 81 -50.99 -16.37 35.09
C SER A 81 -49.55 -15.86 35.15
N ASN A 82 -48.78 -16.37 36.10
CA ASN A 82 -47.34 -16.13 36.23
C ASN A 82 -46.63 -16.61 34.96
N THR A 83 -46.18 -15.65 34.16
CA THR A 83 -45.08 -15.84 33.22
C THR A 83 -44.06 -14.76 33.52
N THR A 84 -42.94 -15.17 34.11
CA THR A 84 -41.73 -14.36 34.26
C THR A 84 -41.19 -14.05 32.86
N THR A 85 -41.60 -12.91 32.30
CA THR A 85 -40.89 -12.26 31.21
C THR A 85 -39.59 -11.69 31.78
N LEU A 86 -38.47 -12.32 31.43
CA LEU A 86 -37.13 -11.83 31.73
C LEU A 86 -36.91 -10.54 30.94
N ASP A 87 -36.81 -9.44 31.67
CA ASP A 87 -36.43 -8.13 31.15
C ASP A 87 -34.91 -8.11 30.91
N PHE A 88 -34.52 -7.90 29.65
CA PHE A 88 -33.12 -7.71 29.23
C PHE A 88 -32.75 -6.23 29.13
N SER A 89 -33.50 -5.35 29.79
CA SER A 89 -33.18 -3.92 29.88
C SER A 89 -32.01 -3.71 30.84
N LEU A 90 -30.91 -3.17 30.31
CA LEU A 90 -29.78 -2.69 31.11
C LEU A 90 -30.25 -1.53 32.01
N HIS A 91 -30.35 -1.78 33.31
CA HIS A 91 -30.78 -0.82 34.34
C HIS A 91 -29.72 0.24 34.71
N HIS A 92 -29.05 0.83 33.71
CA HIS A 92 -28.25 2.04 33.91
C HIS A 92 -28.38 2.96 32.68
N SER A 93 -29.56 3.54 32.50
CA SER A 93 -29.72 4.77 31.71
C SER A 93 -30.03 5.90 32.69
N ALA A 94 -29.03 6.73 32.96
CA ALA A 94 -29.27 8.02 33.61
C ALA A 94 -29.95 8.97 32.59
N PRO A 95 -30.81 9.90 33.03
CA PRO A 95 -31.63 10.70 32.12
C PRO A 95 -30.78 11.67 31.31
N ASP A 96 -31.13 11.85 30.03
CA ASP A 96 -30.62 12.96 29.20
C ASP A 96 -30.87 14.30 29.91
N PRO A 97 -29.85 15.16 30.06
CA PRO A 97 -30.08 16.58 30.24
C PRO A 97 -29.96 17.29 28.89
N ASP A 98 -31.01 18.06 28.61
CA ASP A 98 -31.16 18.97 27.48
C ASP A 98 -29.95 19.90 27.25
N LEU A 99 -29.88 20.36 25.99
CA LEU A 99 -28.98 21.37 25.44
C LEU A 99 -28.81 22.62 26.34
N ASN A 100 -27.56 23.10 26.34
CA ASN A 100 -27.08 24.43 26.72
C ASN A 100 -26.94 24.73 28.22
N SER A 101 -25.73 24.49 28.74
CA SER A 101 -25.03 25.49 29.57
C SER A 101 -23.53 25.20 29.64
N ASP A 102 -22.74 26.18 29.20
CA ASP A 102 -21.31 26.27 29.48
C ASP A 102 -21.04 26.14 30.98
N ILE A 103 -20.12 25.24 31.38
CA ILE A 103 -19.27 25.33 32.58
C ILE A 103 -18.16 24.27 32.47
N ASN A 104 -16.91 24.72 32.62
CA ASN A 104 -15.72 23.90 32.80
C ASN A 104 -15.90 22.91 33.97
N SER A 105 -15.78 21.61 33.69
CA SER A 105 -15.44 20.62 34.72
C SER A 105 -14.46 19.60 34.15
N ASP A 106 -13.26 19.68 34.71
CA ASP A 106 -12.15 18.76 34.53
C ASP A 106 -12.60 17.38 35.03
N SER A 107 -12.88 16.48 34.09
CA SER A 107 -13.14 15.06 34.36
C SER A 107 -12.13 14.26 33.55
N ASP A 108 -11.02 13.95 34.23
CA ASP A 108 -9.86 13.24 33.69
C ASP A 108 -10.16 11.74 33.52
N SER A 109 -11.10 11.44 32.62
CA SER A 109 -11.11 10.18 31.90
C SER A 109 -10.54 10.48 30.52
N PRO A 110 -9.44 9.85 30.10
CA PRO A 110 -8.82 10.20 28.83
C PRO A 110 -9.81 9.88 27.72
N ARG A 111 -10.46 10.92 27.17
CA ARG A 111 -11.30 10.77 25.98
C ARG A 111 -10.43 10.15 24.91
N VAL A 112 -10.76 8.93 24.50
CA VAL A 112 -10.04 8.22 23.44
C VAL A 112 -9.98 9.16 22.23
N ARG A 113 -8.77 9.55 21.85
CA ARG A 113 -8.55 10.52 20.78
C ARG A 113 -9.02 9.89 19.48
N GLN A 114 -10.13 10.38 18.95
CA GLN A 114 -10.70 9.83 17.73
C GLN A 114 -10.04 10.43 16.49
N PHE A 115 -9.72 9.58 15.53
CA PHE A 115 -9.14 10.02 14.26
C PHE A 115 -10.25 10.23 13.22
N PRO A 116 -10.40 11.44 12.65
CA PRO A 116 -11.40 11.69 11.62
C PRO A 116 -11.02 10.99 10.32
N SER A 117 -12.00 10.77 9.45
CA SER A 117 -11.75 10.36 8.06
C SER A 117 -11.05 11.49 7.30
N CYS A 118 -10.08 11.15 6.47
CA CYS A 118 -9.57 12.06 5.44
C CYS A 118 -10.63 12.31 4.36
N ASP A 119 -10.41 13.35 3.55
CA ASP A 119 -11.20 13.63 2.34
C ASP A 119 -11.13 12.44 1.36
N ALA A 120 -12.26 12.08 0.75
CA ALA A 120 -12.39 10.97 -0.19
C ALA A 120 -11.39 11.04 -1.37
N LYS A 121 -10.97 12.26 -1.77
CA LYS A 121 -9.93 12.45 -2.81
C LYS A 121 -8.56 11.90 -2.43
N LEU A 122 -8.32 11.66 -1.13
CA LEU A 122 -7.09 11.07 -0.61
C LEU A 122 -7.15 9.54 -0.53
N SER A 123 -8.24 8.92 -1.00
CA SER A 123 -8.38 7.45 -1.01
C SER A 123 -7.24 6.74 -1.74
N GLU A 124 -6.63 7.37 -2.74
CA GLU A 124 -5.46 6.86 -3.49
C GLU A 124 -4.15 7.59 -3.15
N HIS A 125 -4.11 8.30 -2.02
CA HIS A 125 -2.96 9.11 -1.65
C HIS A 125 -1.70 8.25 -1.42
N THR A 126 -0.74 8.39 -2.35
CA THR A 126 0.60 7.83 -2.23
C THR A 126 1.59 8.96 -1.92
N PRO A 127 2.19 8.98 -0.72
CA PRO A 127 3.11 10.04 -0.32
C PRO A 127 4.31 10.18 -1.26
N CYS A 128 4.73 11.42 -1.53
CA CYS A 128 5.89 11.79 -2.34
C CYS A 128 5.83 11.48 -3.85
N GLU A 129 4.70 10.99 -4.37
CA GLU A 129 4.49 10.71 -5.80
C GLU A 129 3.72 11.84 -6.53
N GLY A 130 3.84 13.07 -6.04
CA GLY A 130 3.09 14.21 -6.54
C GLY A 130 3.67 14.79 -7.82
N GLN A 131 3.11 14.45 -8.99
CA GLN A 131 3.58 14.94 -10.30
C GLN A 131 3.77 16.47 -10.37
N ARG A 132 2.83 17.25 -9.80
CA ARG A 132 2.92 18.72 -9.78
C ARG A 132 4.12 19.25 -8.98
N PHE A 133 4.53 18.53 -7.94
CA PHE A 133 5.68 18.89 -7.14
C PHE A 133 6.96 18.46 -7.84
N SER A 134 7.01 17.22 -8.36
CA SER A 134 8.18 16.71 -9.08
C SER A 134 8.54 17.56 -10.30
N LEU A 135 7.56 18.12 -11.02
CA LEU A 135 7.80 19.01 -12.18
C LEU A 135 8.53 20.32 -11.86
N GLN A 136 8.70 20.67 -10.57
CA GLN A 136 9.40 21.88 -10.13
C GLN A 136 10.92 21.71 -10.08
N PHE A 137 11.41 20.47 -10.18
CA PHE A 137 12.84 20.15 -10.07
C PHE A 137 13.58 20.27 -11.42
N PRO A 138 14.92 20.44 -11.38
CA PRO A 138 15.77 20.55 -12.57
C PRO A 138 15.59 19.41 -13.58
N ARG A 139 15.83 19.72 -14.86
CA ARG A 139 15.66 18.76 -15.98
C ARG A 139 16.95 18.13 -16.45
N GLU A 140 18.09 18.72 -16.11
CA GLU A 140 19.43 18.39 -16.58
C GLU A 140 19.80 16.93 -16.29
N ARG A 141 19.41 16.42 -15.11
CA ARG A 141 19.62 15.03 -14.69
C ARG A 141 18.33 14.24 -14.56
N LEU A 142 17.24 14.75 -15.14
CA LEU A 142 15.90 14.18 -14.98
C LEU A 142 15.45 14.14 -13.50
N GLU A 143 15.94 15.06 -12.66
CA GLU A 143 15.57 15.12 -11.23
C GLU A 143 14.06 15.21 -11.08
N TYR A 144 13.36 15.95 -11.95
CA TYR A 144 11.89 16.00 -11.97
C TYR A 144 11.15 14.65 -12.16
N ARG A 145 11.85 13.58 -12.54
CA ARG A 145 11.31 12.21 -12.65
C ARG A 145 11.59 11.37 -11.40
N GLU A 146 12.37 11.89 -10.46
CA GLU A 146 12.67 11.26 -9.19
C GLU A 146 11.53 11.46 -8.17
N ARG A 147 11.60 10.73 -7.06
CA ARG A 147 10.62 10.80 -5.97
C ARG A 147 10.84 12.08 -5.16
N HIS A 148 9.86 12.96 -5.10
CA HIS A 148 10.00 14.21 -4.36
C HIS A 148 9.05 14.25 -3.18
N CYS A 149 9.60 14.05 -1.99
CA CYS A 149 8.88 14.31 -0.75
C CYS A 149 8.99 15.80 -0.42
N PRO A 150 7.87 16.51 -0.17
CA PRO A 150 7.95 17.87 0.32
C PRO A 150 8.73 17.89 1.65
N PRO A 151 9.68 18.81 1.85
CA PRO A 151 10.46 18.89 3.08
C PRO A 151 9.51 19.15 4.25
N ARG A 152 9.48 18.20 5.19
CA ARG A 152 8.65 18.13 6.42
C ARG A 152 7.28 18.81 6.27
N PRO A 153 6.19 18.05 6.08
CA PRO A 153 4.89 18.68 5.97
C PRO A 153 4.59 19.40 7.29
N GLU A 154 4.35 20.71 7.23
CA GLU A 154 3.70 21.43 8.33
C GLU A 154 2.35 20.80 8.71
N LYS A 155 1.84 19.83 7.93
CA LYS A 155 0.68 18.99 8.23
C LYS A 155 0.88 17.54 7.78
N LYS A 156 1.55 16.70 8.59
CA LYS A 156 1.34 15.24 8.49
C LYS A 156 -0.17 14.97 8.57
N LEU A 157 -0.71 14.13 7.70
CA LEU A 157 -2.14 13.80 7.72
C LEU A 157 -2.47 13.14 9.06
N ARG A 158 -3.32 13.77 9.87
CA ARG A 158 -3.80 13.24 11.16
C ARG A 158 -5.23 12.70 11.03
N CYS A 159 -5.48 11.99 9.94
CA CYS A 159 -6.77 11.42 9.59
C CYS A 159 -6.57 10.03 9.00
N LEU A 160 -7.61 9.19 9.05
CA LEU A 160 -7.59 7.85 8.48
C LEU A 160 -7.95 7.94 6.99
N ILE A 161 -7.17 7.31 6.12
CA ILE A 161 -7.45 7.33 4.67
C ILE A 161 -8.57 6.32 4.37
N PRO A 162 -9.74 6.78 3.87
CA PRO A 162 -10.86 5.89 3.61
C PRO A 162 -10.59 4.96 2.43
N ALA A 163 -11.22 3.78 2.46
CA ALA A 163 -11.41 3.00 1.24
C ALA A 163 -12.36 3.73 0.26
N PRO A 164 -12.16 3.59 -1.06
CA PRO A 164 -13.02 4.24 -2.04
C PRO A 164 -14.48 3.82 -1.89
N ARG A 165 -15.39 4.68 -2.36
CA ARG A 165 -16.82 4.40 -2.29
C ARG A 165 -17.14 3.15 -3.11
N GLY A 166 -17.83 2.19 -2.48
CA GLY A 166 -18.17 0.92 -3.11
C GLY A 166 -17.03 -0.09 -3.15
N TYR A 167 -15.93 0.16 -2.43
CA TYR A 167 -14.87 -0.83 -2.20
C TYR A 167 -15.49 -2.19 -1.81
N ARG A 168 -14.80 -3.27 -2.17
CA ARG A 168 -15.18 -4.64 -1.87
C ARG A 168 -13.98 -5.43 -1.38
N THR A 169 -14.23 -6.41 -0.52
CA THR A 169 -13.18 -7.34 -0.09
C THR A 169 -12.58 -8.06 -1.32
N PRO A 170 -11.25 -8.02 -1.51
CA PRO A 170 -10.58 -8.69 -2.62
C PRO A 170 -10.85 -10.20 -2.65
N PHE A 171 -10.80 -10.80 -3.86
CA PHE A 171 -10.86 -12.25 -4.03
C PHE A 171 -9.72 -12.95 -3.28
N ARG A 172 -9.94 -14.20 -2.87
CA ARG A 172 -8.89 -15.00 -2.21
C ARG A 172 -7.87 -15.48 -3.24
N TRP A 173 -6.63 -15.68 -2.81
CA TRP A 173 -5.63 -16.33 -3.66
C TRP A 173 -6.05 -17.79 -3.97
N PRO A 174 -5.87 -18.32 -5.19
CA PRO A 174 -5.23 -17.71 -6.36
C PRO A 174 -6.17 -16.94 -7.29
N GLU A 175 -7.47 -16.86 -7.01
CA GLU A 175 -8.44 -16.17 -7.87
C GLU A 175 -8.09 -14.68 -8.08
N SER A 176 -7.60 -14.01 -7.02
CA SER A 176 -7.14 -12.62 -7.11
C SER A 176 -5.95 -12.36 -8.02
N ARG A 177 -5.31 -13.40 -8.57
CA ARG A 177 -4.33 -13.27 -9.64
C ARG A 177 -4.97 -12.83 -10.95
N ASP A 178 -6.16 -13.34 -11.24
CA ASP A 178 -6.78 -13.25 -12.56
C ASP A 178 -7.97 -12.27 -12.58
N VAL A 179 -8.47 -11.88 -11.40
CA VAL A 179 -9.60 -10.95 -11.25
C VAL A 179 -9.43 -9.95 -10.11
N ALA A 180 -9.94 -8.74 -10.32
CA ALA A 180 -10.09 -7.70 -9.30
C ALA A 180 -11.45 -7.00 -9.42
N TRP A 181 -11.96 -6.42 -8.34
CA TRP A 181 -13.17 -5.59 -8.40
C TRP A 181 -12.87 -4.27 -9.09
N PHE A 182 -13.71 -3.87 -10.05
CA PHE A 182 -13.61 -2.55 -10.67
C PHE A 182 -13.73 -1.43 -9.62
N ALA A 183 -14.62 -1.60 -8.63
CA ALA A 183 -14.80 -0.62 -7.56
C ALA A 183 -13.57 -0.40 -6.65
N ASN A 184 -12.60 -1.32 -6.67
CA ASN A 184 -11.36 -1.17 -5.91
C ASN A 184 -10.28 -0.38 -6.67
N ALA A 185 -10.42 -0.29 -8.00
CA ALA A 185 -9.55 0.47 -8.90
C ALA A 185 -10.39 1.09 -10.03
N PRO A 186 -11.24 2.08 -9.73
CA PRO A 186 -12.27 2.58 -10.63
C PRO A 186 -11.70 3.54 -11.69
N HIS A 187 -10.69 3.09 -12.44
CA HIS A 187 -10.03 3.84 -13.51
C HIS A 187 -10.35 3.19 -14.86
N THR A 188 -11.24 3.82 -15.63
CA THR A 188 -11.69 3.31 -16.94
C THR A 188 -10.61 3.45 -18.01
N GLU A 189 -9.76 4.46 -17.88
CA GLU A 189 -8.66 4.78 -18.81
C GLU A 189 -7.71 3.59 -18.98
N LEU A 190 -7.53 2.78 -17.93
CA LEU A 190 -6.68 1.58 -17.96
C LEU A 190 -7.20 0.55 -18.96
N VAL A 191 -8.52 0.36 -18.98
CA VAL A 191 -9.19 -0.60 -19.86
C VAL A 191 -9.21 -0.06 -21.28
N GLU A 192 -9.37 1.25 -21.45
CA GLU A 192 -9.35 1.90 -22.77
C GLU A 192 -7.96 1.87 -23.42
N GLU A 193 -6.91 2.24 -22.68
CA GLU A 193 -5.55 2.31 -23.20
C GLU A 193 -4.93 0.93 -23.45
N LYS A 194 -5.31 -0.08 -22.66
CA LYS A 194 -4.63 -1.38 -22.63
C LYS A 194 -5.52 -2.59 -22.91
N GLY A 195 -6.83 -2.41 -23.04
CA GLY A 195 -7.76 -3.50 -23.34
C GLY A 195 -7.50 -4.19 -24.68
N GLY A 196 -7.02 -3.43 -25.68
CA GLY A 196 -6.63 -3.96 -26.99
C GLY A 196 -5.41 -4.91 -26.96
N GLN A 197 -4.68 -4.97 -25.84
CA GLN A 197 -3.47 -5.78 -25.69
C GLN A 197 -3.73 -7.10 -24.94
N ASN A 198 -5.01 -7.45 -24.72
CA ASN A 198 -5.42 -8.58 -23.87
C ASN A 198 -4.77 -8.54 -22.47
N TRP A 199 -4.51 -7.34 -21.97
CA TRP A 199 -3.89 -7.18 -20.66
C TRP A 199 -4.91 -7.06 -19.54
N ILE A 200 -5.98 -6.32 -19.80
CA ILE A 200 -7.08 -6.13 -18.86
C ILE A 200 -8.39 -6.09 -19.64
N ARG A 201 -9.46 -6.65 -19.08
CA ARG A 201 -10.82 -6.57 -19.63
C ARG A 201 -11.79 -6.22 -18.52
N ALA A 202 -12.65 -5.23 -18.74
CA ALA A 202 -13.79 -5.00 -17.86
C ALA A 202 -14.93 -5.96 -18.22
N GLU A 203 -15.38 -6.75 -17.26
CA GLU A 203 -16.49 -7.69 -17.39
C GLU A 203 -17.48 -7.48 -16.23
N GLY A 204 -18.53 -6.70 -16.49
CA GLY A 204 -19.49 -6.34 -15.45
C GLY A 204 -18.81 -5.54 -14.33
N GLU A 205 -18.81 -6.08 -13.11
CA GLU A 205 -18.23 -5.42 -11.93
C GLU A 205 -16.76 -5.79 -11.67
N VAL A 206 -16.15 -6.63 -12.52
CA VAL A 206 -14.77 -7.10 -12.34
C VAL A 206 -13.85 -6.68 -13.49
N LEU A 207 -12.59 -6.48 -13.15
CA LEU A 207 -11.46 -6.40 -14.07
C LEU A 207 -10.83 -7.79 -14.16
N ARG A 208 -10.73 -8.34 -15.36
CA ARG A 208 -10.03 -9.61 -15.64
C ARG A 208 -8.66 -9.35 -16.24
N PHE A 209 -7.69 -10.17 -15.83
CA PHE A 209 -6.32 -10.13 -16.32
C PHE A 209 -6.01 -11.46 -17.03
N PRO A 210 -6.24 -11.56 -18.35
CA PRO A 210 -6.11 -12.83 -19.06
C PRO A 210 -4.66 -13.23 -19.38
N GLY A 211 -3.66 -12.59 -18.76
CA GLY A 211 -2.23 -12.92 -18.90
C GLY A 211 -1.56 -12.42 -20.19
N GLY A 212 -2.27 -11.69 -21.05
CA GLY A 212 -1.68 -11.01 -22.20
C GLY A 212 -0.84 -9.82 -21.73
N GLY A 213 0.45 -9.79 -22.06
CA GLY A 213 1.31 -8.68 -21.68
C GLY A 213 1.16 -7.51 -22.66
N THR A 214 1.30 -6.28 -22.16
CA THR A 214 1.31 -5.07 -23.01
C THR A 214 2.42 -5.07 -24.07
N MET A 215 3.51 -5.81 -23.82
CA MET A 215 4.63 -6.01 -24.75
C MET A 215 4.75 -7.43 -25.32
N PHE A 216 3.98 -8.40 -24.81
CA PHE A 216 4.13 -9.81 -25.18
C PHE A 216 2.95 -10.24 -26.05
N SER A 217 3.08 -10.08 -27.37
CA SER A 217 2.05 -10.45 -28.35
C SER A 217 1.60 -11.91 -28.26
N SER A 218 2.44 -12.78 -27.70
CA SER A 218 2.17 -14.20 -27.45
C SER A 218 1.91 -14.56 -25.98
N GLY A 219 1.68 -13.57 -25.11
CA GLY A 219 1.46 -13.74 -23.67
C GLY A 219 2.76 -13.77 -22.85
N ALA A 220 2.66 -13.45 -21.56
CA ALA A 220 3.81 -13.44 -20.65
C ALA A 220 4.37 -14.85 -20.41
N ASP A 221 3.53 -15.88 -20.41
CA ASP A 221 3.95 -17.28 -20.20
C ASP A 221 4.97 -17.73 -21.26
N ARG A 222 4.74 -17.39 -22.53
CA ARG A 222 5.70 -17.72 -23.61
C ARG A 222 7.03 -17.00 -23.43
N TYR A 223 7.00 -15.75 -22.96
CA TYR A 223 8.22 -15.00 -22.65
C TYR A 223 9.00 -15.63 -21.50
N ILE A 224 8.32 -16.10 -20.44
CA ILE A 224 8.95 -16.85 -19.35
C ILE A 224 9.58 -18.15 -19.87
N ASP A 225 8.88 -18.87 -20.75
CA ASP A 225 9.42 -20.07 -21.41
C ASP A 225 10.65 -19.76 -22.27
N ASP A 226 10.66 -18.63 -22.98
CA ASP A 226 11.80 -18.18 -23.78
C ASP A 226 13.00 -17.85 -22.88
N ILE A 227 12.79 -17.18 -21.74
CA ILE A 227 13.87 -16.91 -20.77
C ILE A 227 14.42 -18.22 -20.19
N ALA A 228 13.53 -19.15 -19.82
CA ALA A 228 13.93 -20.45 -19.30
C ALA A 228 14.75 -21.26 -20.34
N ARG A 229 14.40 -21.15 -21.63
CA ARG A 229 15.19 -21.74 -22.73
C ARG A 229 16.50 -21.02 -23.00
N ALA A 230 16.57 -19.71 -22.79
CA ALA A 230 17.75 -18.87 -23.02
C ALA A 230 18.87 -19.04 -21.97
N ALA A 231 18.90 -20.18 -21.26
CA ALA A 231 19.89 -20.56 -20.26
C ALA A 231 19.90 -19.71 -18.98
N VAL A 232 18.82 -19.00 -18.64
CA VAL A 232 18.64 -18.48 -17.28
C VAL A 232 18.14 -19.63 -16.40
N PRO A 233 18.89 -20.07 -15.38
CA PRO A 233 18.53 -21.22 -14.58
C PRO A 233 17.44 -20.88 -13.54
N ILE A 234 16.21 -20.64 -14.01
CA ILE A 234 15.07 -20.28 -13.15
C ILE A 234 14.55 -21.51 -12.38
N ALA A 235 14.67 -22.70 -12.96
CA ALA A 235 14.10 -23.93 -12.40
C ALA A 235 14.98 -24.61 -11.34
N ASP A 236 16.29 -24.36 -11.34
CA ASP A 236 17.24 -25.09 -10.47
C ASP A 236 17.46 -24.44 -9.10
N GLY A 237 16.71 -23.38 -8.80
CA GLY A 237 16.78 -22.64 -7.55
C GLY A 237 17.98 -21.70 -7.43
N SER A 238 18.76 -21.49 -8.49
CA SER A 238 19.83 -20.48 -8.50
C SER A 238 19.25 -19.05 -8.52
N VAL A 239 18.26 -18.79 -9.39
CA VAL A 239 17.50 -17.54 -9.41
C VAL A 239 16.27 -17.67 -8.51
N ARG A 240 16.24 -16.90 -7.42
CA ARG A 240 15.10 -16.81 -6.50
C ARG A 240 14.37 -15.47 -6.58
N THR A 241 15.13 -14.39 -6.72
CA THR A 241 14.62 -13.03 -6.78
C THR A 241 14.91 -12.47 -8.16
N ALA A 242 13.88 -11.89 -8.78
CA ALA A 242 14.00 -11.17 -10.05
C ALA A 242 13.47 -9.75 -9.85
N LEU A 243 14.13 -8.78 -10.47
CA LEU A 243 13.67 -7.40 -10.53
C LEU A 243 13.21 -7.12 -11.96
N ASP A 244 11.91 -6.81 -12.10
CA ASP A 244 11.36 -6.32 -13.36
C ASP A 244 11.47 -4.79 -13.42
N THR A 245 12.27 -4.29 -14.36
CA THR A 245 12.46 -2.85 -14.59
C THR A 245 11.71 -2.44 -15.85
N GLY A 246 10.88 -1.41 -15.74
CA GLY A 246 10.09 -0.93 -16.88
C GLY A 246 8.66 -1.45 -16.94
N CYS A 247 8.04 -1.81 -15.79
CA CYS A 247 6.59 -1.98 -15.68
C CYS A 247 5.87 -0.65 -16.05
N GLY A 248 5.69 -0.41 -17.34
CA GLY A 248 5.14 0.81 -17.93
C GLY A 248 3.61 0.84 -17.95
N ALA A 249 2.96 -0.09 -17.25
CA ALA A 249 1.52 -0.19 -17.21
C ALA A 249 1.09 -0.68 -15.82
N ILE A 250 0.61 0.27 -15.01
CA ILE A 250 -0.38 0.21 -13.92
C ILE A 250 -0.46 -1.07 -13.05
N GLY A 251 0.65 -1.75 -12.81
CA GLY A 251 0.67 -2.93 -11.97
C GLY A 251 2.08 -3.38 -11.61
N SER A 252 2.67 -2.75 -10.60
CA SER A 252 3.56 -3.44 -9.65
C SER A 252 4.10 -2.43 -8.65
N GLU A 253 3.84 -2.68 -7.36
CA GLU A 253 4.47 -2.03 -6.21
C GLU A 253 6.01 -2.14 -6.22
N PHE A 254 6.59 -2.92 -7.14
CA PHE A 254 8.03 -3.14 -7.27
C PHE A 254 8.79 -2.16 -8.17
N LYS A 255 8.10 -1.32 -8.95
CA LYS A 255 8.78 -0.45 -9.94
C LYS A 255 9.72 0.59 -9.31
N TYR A 256 9.55 0.91 -8.03
CA TYR A 256 10.25 2.04 -7.40
C TYR A 256 11.13 1.66 -6.22
N LEU A 257 11.27 0.37 -5.92
CA LEU A 257 12.09 -0.11 -4.80
C LEU A 257 13.53 -0.41 -5.22
N MET A 258 14.10 0.45 -6.06
CA MET A 258 15.53 0.47 -6.34
C MET A 258 16.06 1.87 -6.12
N LEU A 259 17.02 1.92 -5.19
CA LEU A 259 17.95 2.99 -4.85
C LEU A 259 17.50 4.01 -3.80
N GLU A 260 18.12 3.78 -2.65
CA GLU A 260 18.72 4.74 -1.72
C GLU A 260 17.82 5.50 -0.73
N LYS A 261 17.96 5.07 0.53
CA LYS A 261 17.81 5.84 1.77
C LYS A 261 16.55 6.71 1.82
N SER A 262 15.53 6.16 2.48
CA SER A 262 14.49 6.94 3.14
C SER A 262 15.10 7.79 4.27
N VAL A 263 15.81 8.86 3.90
CA VAL A 263 16.00 10.12 4.62
C VAL A 263 16.24 11.13 3.50
N CYS A 264 15.51 12.23 3.50
CA CYS A 264 15.59 13.32 2.53
C CYS A 264 17.03 13.88 2.39
N MET A 265 17.88 13.21 1.61
CA MET A 265 19.16 13.65 1.04
C MET A 265 19.60 12.59 0.03
N TYR A 266 19.25 12.81 -1.23
CA TYR A 266 19.82 12.09 -2.37
C TYR A 266 21.34 12.16 -2.26
N THR A 267 21.99 11.01 -2.03
CA THR A 267 23.44 10.94 -2.17
C THR A 267 23.73 11.00 -3.66
N LYS A 268 24.61 11.92 -4.09
CA LYS A 268 24.95 12.03 -5.51
C LYS A 268 25.61 10.73 -5.95
N MET A 269 24.99 10.02 -6.90
CA MET A 269 25.64 8.85 -7.52
C MET A 269 26.97 9.27 -8.15
N ASP A 270 28.03 8.58 -7.76
CA ASP A 270 29.35 8.70 -8.36
C ASP A 270 29.48 7.77 -9.56
N THR A 271 30.29 8.17 -10.55
CA THR A 271 30.57 7.37 -11.74
C THR A 271 31.64 6.31 -11.44
N CYS A 272 31.34 5.38 -10.54
CA CYS A 272 32.24 4.29 -10.13
C CYS A 272 31.51 2.94 -10.08
N ILE A 273 32.28 1.86 -10.19
CA ILE A 273 31.79 0.49 -9.98
C ILE A 273 32.12 0.11 -8.54
N THR A 274 31.12 -0.36 -7.78
CA THR A 274 31.35 -0.87 -6.43
C THR A 274 32.24 -2.11 -6.49
N PRO A 275 33.41 -2.12 -5.84
CA PRO A 275 34.30 -3.28 -5.87
C PRO A 275 33.64 -4.48 -5.17
N LEU A 276 33.86 -5.68 -5.72
CA LEU A 276 33.51 -6.92 -5.05
C LEU A 276 34.56 -7.23 -3.95
N PRO A 277 34.20 -8.01 -2.91
CA PRO A 277 35.17 -8.50 -1.95
C PRO A 277 36.33 -9.25 -2.62
N GLU A 278 37.55 -9.10 -2.08
CA GLU A 278 38.72 -9.81 -2.58
C GLU A 278 38.57 -11.33 -2.37
N VAL A 279 39.10 -12.10 -3.32
CA VAL A 279 39.14 -13.57 -3.27
C VAL A 279 40.58 -14.05 -3.26
N ALA A 280 40.85 -15.16 -2.58
CA ALA A 280 42.21 -15.67 -2.41
C ALA A 280 42.70 -16.41 -3.67
N ALA A 281 41.78 -17.02 -4.42
CA ALA A 281 42.11 -17.83 -5.60
C ALA A 281 41.17 -17.58 -6.80
N PRO A 282 41.66 -17.76 -8.04
CA PRO A 282 40.81 -17.78 -9.23
C PRO A 282 39.75 -18.89 -9.14
N GLY A 283 38.48 -18.54 -9.28
CA GLY A 283 37.35 -19.48 -9.20
C GLY A 283 36.57 -19.44 -7.88
N GLU A 284 37.06 -18.72 -6.87
CA GLU A 284 36.29 -18.43 -5.67
C GLU A 284 35.19 -17.38 -5.93
N VAL A 285 34.07 -17.53 -5.24
CA VAL A 285 32.94 -16.59 -5.33
C VAL A 285 33.17 -15.45 -4.35
N ALA A 286 33.29 -14.23 -4.86
CA ALA A 286 33.44 -13.04 -4.03
C ALA A 286 32.26 -12.87 -3.07
N GLY A 287 32.55 -12.76 -1.77
CA GLY A 287 31.53 -12.71 -0.72
C GLY A 287 30.98 -14.08 -0.29
N GLY A 288 31.46 -15.18 -0.87
CA GLY A 288 31.11 -16.55 -0.51
C GLY A 288 29.99 -17.16 -1.37
N GLU A 289 30.03 -18.49 -1.52
CA GLU A 289 29.04 -19.23 -2.31
C GLU A 289 27.70 -19.36 -1.56
N LEU A 290 26.59 -19.07 -2.27
CA LEU A 290 25.24 -19.23 -1.73
C LEU A 290 24.65 -20.59 -2.11
N LYS A 291 23.93 -21.21 -1.17
CA LYS A 291 23.15 -22.42 -1.45
C LYS A 291 22.00 -22.10 -2.41
N ARG A 292 21.53 -23.11 -3.15
CA ARG A 292 20.36 -23.00 -4.02
C ARG A 292 19.09 -22.94 -3.17
N TRP A 293 18.02 -22.40 -3.77
CA TRP A 293 16.71 -22.43 -3.15
C TRP A 293 16.13 -23.85 -3.24
N PRO A 294 15.49 -24.38 -2.18
CA PRO A 294 15.08 -23.72 -0.94
C PRO A 294 16.11 -23.75 0.21
N GLU A 295 17.19 -24.52 0.10
CA GLU A 295 18.15 -24.71 1.20
C GLU A 295 18.80 -23.40 1.66
N ARG A 296 18.93 -22.44 0.75
CA ARG A 296 19.41 -21.08 1.00
C ARG A 296 18.72 -20.38 2.17
N LEU A 297 17.43 -20.64 2.38
CA LEU A 297 16.63 -19.93 3.36
C LEU A 297 17.12 -20.14 4.81
N THR A 298 17.63 -21.33 5.10
CA THR A 298 18.07 -21.76 6.44
C THR A 298 19.57 -21.99 6.52
N ALA A 299 20.28 -22.01 5.39
CA ALA A 299 21.73 -22.06 5.35
C ALA A 299 22.36 -20.82 6.00
N LEU A 300 23.50 -21.02 6.67
CA LEU A 300 24.27 -19.93 7.27
C LEU A 300 24.77 -18.97 6.18
N PRO A 301 24.38 -17.68 6.22
CA PRO A 301 24.82 -16.69 5.24
C PRO A 301 26.34 -16.45 5.32
N PRO A 302 27.06 -16.40 4.18
CA PRO A 302 28.50 -16.21 4.16
C PRO A 302 28.99 -15.01 4.97
N ARG A 303 28.25 -13.89 4.93
CA ARG A 303 28.60 -12.66 5.66
C ARG A 303 28.61 -12.81 7.18
N ILE A 304 27.80 -13.73 7.70
CA ILE A 304 27.81 -14.08 9.13
C ILE A 304 29.00 -14.98 9.43
N SER A 305 29.28 -15.96 8.56
CA SER A 305 30.44 -16.87 8.73
C SER A 305 31.79 -16.14 8.64
N SER A 306 31.89 -15.09 7.83
CA SER A 306 33.09 -14.26 7.69
C SER A 306 33.26 -13.22 8.82
N GLY A 307 32.29 -13.10 9.73
CA GLY A 307 32.33 -12.12 10.82
C GLY A 307 32.21 -10.67 10.37
N THR A 308 31.66 -10.41 9.18
CA THR A 308 31.52 -9.04 8.63
C THR A 308 30.42 -8.24 9.34
N LEU A 309 29.48 -8.91 10.01
CA LEU A 309 28.44 -8.27 10.81
C LEU A 309 28.79 -8.33 12.30
N GLU A 310 29.13 -7.18 12.88
CA GLU A 310 29.41 -7.07 14.31
C GLU A 310 28.19 -7.47 15.14
N GLY A 311 28.39 -8.36 16.12
CA GLY A 311 27.36 -8.80 17.05
C GLY A 311 26.43 -9.92 16.56
N ILE A 312 26.57 -10.39 15.32
CA ILE A 312 25.76 -11.49 14.76
C ILE A 312 26.67 -12.70 14.51
N THR A 313 26.53 -13.74 15.33
CA THR A 313 27.28 -15.01 15.19
C THR A 313 26.41 -16.10 14.55
N PRO A 314 27.01 -17.19 14.05
CA PRO A 314 26.25 -18.34 13.55
C PRO A 314 25.24 -18.89 14.58
N GLU A 315 25.62 -18.92 15.86
CA GLU A 315 24.74 -19.38 16.93
C GLU A 315 23.53 -18.46 17.12
N VAL A 316 23.71 -17.15 16.99
CA VAL A 316 22.62 -16.17 17.03
C VAL A 316 21.66 -16.40 15.87
N PHE A 317 22.18 -16.63 14.65
CA PHE A 317 21.37 -16.87 13.46
C PHE A 317 20.50 -18.14 13.57
N PHE A 318 21.07 -19.25 14.03
CA PHE A 318 20.30 -20.49 14.19
C PHE A 318 19.28 -20.39 15.33
N LYS A 319 19.63 -19.73 16.45
CA LYS A 319 18.68 -19.47 17.55
C LYS A 319 17.52 -18.57 17.09
N ASP A 320 17.80 -17.53 16.31
CA ASP A 320 16.76 -16.68 15.73
C ASP A 320 15.80 -17.47 14.84
N SER A 321 16.32 -18.35 13.99
CA SER A 321 15.49 -19.19 13.11
C SER A 321 14.56 -20.13 13.89
N GLU A 322 15.05 -20.79 14.94
CA GLU A 322 14.22 -21.63 15.81
C GLU A 322 13.20 -20.82 16.62
N LEU A 323 13.60 -19.65 17.10
CA LEU A 323 12.74 -18.75 17.84
C LEU A 323 11.56 -18.28 16.97
N TRP A 324 11.81 -17.89 15.72
CA TRP A 324 10.74 -17.44 14.82
C TRP A 324 9.78 -18.57 14.43
N ARG A 325 10.27 -19.80 14.28
CA ARG A 325 9.40 -20.97 14.07
C ARG A 325 8.39 -21.13 15.21
N LYS A 326 8.87 -21.08 16.46
CA LYS A 326 8.03 -21.13 17.66
C LYS A 326 7.06 -19.95 17.74
N ARG A 327 7.52 -18.72 17.46
CA ARG A 327 6.69 -17.50 17.51
C ARG A 327 5.57 -17.54 16.48
N VAL A 328 5.86 -17.94 15.24
CA VAL A 328 4.85 -18.04 14.18
C VAL A 328 3.79 -19.09 14.51
N GLU A 329 4.16 -20.23 15.10
CA GLU A 329 3.20 -21.22 15.61
C GLU A 329 2.25 -20.60 16.66
N HIS A 330 2.79 -19.84 17.61
CA HIS A 330 2.00 -19.12 18.62
C HIS A 330 1.11 -18.02 18.00
N TYR A 331 1.59 -17.31 16.97
CA TYR A 331 0.80 -16.31 16.26
C TYR A 331 -0.39 -16.94 15.53
N LYS A 332 -0.19 -18.08 14.87
CA LYS A 332 -1.27 -18.83 14.20
C LYS A 332 -2.31 -19.32 15.21
N ALA A 333 -1.90 -19.75 16.41
CA ALA A 333 -2.83 -20.14 17.47
C ALA A 333 -3.71 -18.96 17.96
N ASN A 334 -3.15 -17.74 17.98
CA ASN A 334 -3.81 -16.55 18.50
C ASN A 334 -4.43 -15.65 17.42
N SER A 335 -4.26 -15.96 16.14
CA SER A 335 -4.88 -15.25 15.03
C SER A 335 -5.49 -16.25 14.06
N ARG A 336 -6.79 -16.52 14.21
CA ARG A 336 -7.53 -17.45 13.34
C ARG A 336 -7.33 -17.11 11.85
N GLN A 337 -7.29 -15.83 11.51
CA GLN A 337 -7.11 -15.40 10.11
C GLN A 337 -5.71 -15.68 9.57
N LEU A 338 -4.66 -15.67 10.40
CA LEU A 338 -3.32 -16.07 9.96
C LEU A 338 -3.21 -17.59 9.78
N ALA A 339 -3.96 -18.37 10.57
CA ALA A 339 -4.03 -19.82 10.40
C ALA A 339 -4.90 -20.26 9.21
N GLU A 340 -5.83 -19.42 8.76
CA GLU A 340 -6.70 -19.70 7.62
C GLU A 340 -5.92 -19.69 6.28
N PRO A 341 -5.81 -20.83 5.58
CA PRO A 341 -5.06 -20.89 4.33
C PRO A 341 -5.65 -19.94 3.28
N ARG A 342 -4.77 -19.22 2.57
CA ARG A 342 -5.11 -18.31 1.46
C ARG A 342 -5.95 -17.09 1.87
N ARG A 343 -6.16 -16.86 3.17
CA ARG A 343 -6.79 -15.64 3.70
C ARG A 343 -5.92 -14.42 3.48
N TYR A 344 -4.61 -14.58 3.68
CA TYR A 344 -3.60 -13.55 3.48
C TYR A 344 -2.62 -13.98 2.40
N ARG A 345 -2.14 -12.99 1.64
CA ARG A 345 -1.11 -13.18 0.62
C ARG A 345 0.02 -12.18 0.80
N ASN A 346 -0.28 -10.91 1.06
CA ASN A 346 0.72 -9.85 1.12
C ASN A 346 0.99 -9.43 2.56
N LEU A 347 2.16 -9.78 3.08
CA LEU A 347 2.61 -9.47 4.43
C LEU A 347 3.73 -8.44 4.38
N LEU A 348 3.74 -7.53 5.34
CA LEU A 348 4.84 -6.61 5.58
C LEU A 348 5.43 -6.87 6.95
N ASP A 349 6.72 -7.18 6.99
CA ASP A 349 7.46 -7.32 8.22
C ASP A 349 8.28 -6.04 8.44
N MET A 350 7.82 -5.21 9.37
CA MET A 350 8.25 -3.82 9.51
C MET A 350 9.61 -3.66 10.20
N ASN A 351 10.08 -4.72 10.87
CA ASN A 351 11.41 -4.79 11.48
C ASN A 351 11.92 -6.23 11.41
N SER A 352 12.47 -6.60 10.25
CA SER A 352 12.71 -8.00 9.91
C SER A 352 13.91 -8.65 10.57
N GLY A 353 14.81 -7.87 11.18
CA GLY A 353 16.06 -8.42 11.72
C GLY A 353 16.77 -9.28 10.68
N LEU A 354 16.92 -10.59 10.94
CA LEU A 354 17.58 -11.54 10.03
C LEU A 354 16.65 -12.15 8.96
N GLY A 355 15.37 -11.75 8.91
CA GLY A 355 14.34 -12.32 8.04
C GLY A 355 13.70 -13.60 8.59
N GLY A 356 13.80 -13.84 9.91
CA GLY A 356 13.33 -15.08 10.54
C GLY A 356 11.82 -15.28 10.46
N PHE A 357 11.03 -14.20 10.62
CA PHE A 357 9.57 -14.24 10.46
C PHE A 357 9.15 -14.72 9.05
N ALA A 358 9.73 -14.14 8.00
CA ALA A 358 9.47 -14.56 6.63
C ALA A 358 9.92 -16.00 6.35
N ALA A 359 11.06 -16.39 6.91
CA ALA A 359 11.56 -17.76 6.75
C ALA A 359 10.67 -18.80 7.43
N ALA A 360 10.11 -18.49 8.60
CA ALA A 360 9.19 -19.36 9.31
C ALA A 360 7.81 -19.52 8.61
N LEU A 361 7.50 -18.66 7.64
CA LEU A 361 6.26 -18.69 6.84
C LEU A 361 6.46 -19.28 5.43
N VAL A 362 7.62 -19.89 5.14
CA VAL A 362 7.95 -20.37 3.78
C VAL A 362 6.97 -21.39 3.22
N ASP A 363 6.37 -22.21 4.08
CA ASP A 363 5.41 -23.25 3.69
C ASP A 363 3.99 -22.71 3.48
N ASP A 364 3.72 -21.49 3.94
CA ASP A 364 2.44 -20.84 3.70
C ASP A 364 2.45 -20.16 2.32
N PRO A 365 1.30 -20.09 1.62
CA PRO A 365 1.19 -19.42 0.33
C PRO A 365 1.15 -17.89 0.47
N VAL A 366 2.07 -17.33 1.25
CA VAL A 366 2.21 -15.91 1.54
C VAL A 366 3.46 -15.35 0.89
N TRP A 367 3.50 -14.03 0.79
CA TRP A 367 4.63 -13.25 0.32
C TRP A 367 4.92 -12.18 1.37
N VAL A 368 6.17 -12.12 1.83
CA VAL A 368 6.59 -11.21 2.90
C VAL A 368 7.59 -10.20 2.33
N MET A 369 7.25 -8.92 2.40
CA MET A 369 8.20 -7.83 2.21
C MET A 369 8.93 -7.58 3.54
N ASN A 370 10.26 -7.73 3.54
CA ASN A 370 11.07 -7.58 4.75
C ASN A 370 11.64 -6.16 4.84
N ILE A 371 11.44 -5.48 5.95
CA ILE A 371 11.93 -4.12 6.15
C ILE A 371 13.04 -4.10 7.19
N VAL A 372 14.16 -3.48 6.83
CA VAL A 372 15.24 -3.15 7.76
C VAL A 372 15.15 -1.66 8.09
N PRO A 373 14.72 -1.28 9.30
CA PRO A 373 14.62 0.12 9.69
C PRO A 373 15.98 0.83 9.56
N THR A 374 15.99 2.05 9.02
CA THR A 374 17.24 2.85 8.90
C THR A 374 17.87 3.19 10.25
N VAL A 375 17.07 3.15 11.33
CA VAL A 375 17.50 3.37 12.71
C VAL A 375 18.10 2.12 13.38
N ALA A 376 18.01 0.95 12.73
CA ALA A 376 18.56 -0.29 13.27
C ALA A 376 20.09 -0.20 13.40
N LYS A 377 20.64 -0.72 14.51
CA LYS A 377 22.08 -0.65 14.79
C LYS A 377 22.92 -1.47 13.82
N VAL A 378 22.40 -2.62 13.40
CA VAL A 378 23.10 -3.54 12.51
C VAL A 378 22.34 -3.63 11.20
N ASN A 379 23.06 -3.47 10.10
CA ASN A 379 22.49 -3.60 8.77
C ASN A 379 22.38 -5.07 8.36
N THR A 380 21.18 -5.63 8.48
CA THR A 380 20.89 -7.04 8.19
C THR A 380 20.32 -7.28 6.79
N LEU A 381 20.17 -6.24 5.96
CA LEU A 381 19.53 -6.40 4.64
C LEU A 381 20.29 -7.36 3.73
N GLY A 382 21.63 -7.37 3.82
CA GLY A 382 22.46 -8.35 3.10
C GLY A 382 22.14 -9.79 3.49
N VAL A 383 21.83 -10.05 4.76
CA VAL A 383 21.44 -11.38 5.26
C VAL A 383 20.10 -11.80 4.64
N ILE A 384 19.12 -10.90 4.59
CA ILE A 384 17.81 -11.15 3.97
C ILE A 384 17.98 -11.61 2.51
N TYR A 385 18.82 -10.91 1.74
CA TYR A 385 19.09 -11.29 0.35
C TYR A 385 19.89 -12.60 0.22
N GLU A 386 20.90 -12.82 1.07
CA GLU A 386 21.68 -14.06 1.07
C GLU A 386 20.81 -15.28 1.38
N ARG A 387 19.73 -15.13 2.15
CA ARG A 387 18.70 -16.16 2.39
C ARG A 387 17.73 -16.37 1.23
N GLY A 388 17.78 -15.52 0.19
CA GLY A 388 16.85 -15.57 -0.95
C GLY A 388 15.49 -14.93 -0.65
N LEU A 389 15.42 -14.06 0.36
CA LEU A 389 14.25 -13.23 0.64
C LEU A 389 14.40 -11.87 -0.04
N ILE A 390 13.29 -11.14 -0.10
CA ILE A 390 13.26 -9.76 -0.59
C ILE A 390 13.12 -8.79 0.57
N GLY A 391 13.69 -7.61 0.45
CA GLY A 391 13.53 -6.58 1.45
C GLY A 391 14.00 -5.22 1.01
N THR A 392 13.84 -4.24 1.88
CA THR A 392 14.29 -2.85 1.65
C THR A 392 14.56 -2.15 2.97
N TYR A 393 15.21 -1.00 2.90
CA TYR A 393 15.23 -0.05 4.02
C TYR A 393 13.95 0.80 4.03
N GLN A 394 13.52 1.20 5.22
CA GLN A 394 12.50 2.23 5.41
C GLN A 394 12.78 2.98 6.72
N ASP A 395 12.51 4.28 6.74
CA ASP A 395 12.38 5.04 7.97
C ASP A 395 10.89 5.20 8.28
N TRP A 396 10.43 4.64 9.40
CA TRP A 396 9.02 4.70 9.79
C TRP A 396 8.58 6.06 10.34
N CYS A 397 9.51 7.02 10.52
CA CYS A 397 9.14 8.41 10.73
C CYS A 397 8.67 9.11 9.45
N GLU A 398 8.95 8.50 8.30
CA GLU A 398 8.54 8.93 6.97
C GLU A 398 7.52 7.94 6.38
N ALA A 399 6.67 8.43 5.48
CA ALA A 399 5.71 7.56 4.84
C ALA A 399 6.36 6.64 3.79
N MET A 400 5.88 5.40 3.73
CA MET A 400 6.35 4.37 2.80
C MET A 400 5.81 4.66 1.39
N SER A 401 6.66 4.57 0.37
CA SER A 401 6.21 4.69 -1.03
C SER A 401 5.53 3.38 -1.46
N THR A 402 4.30 3.22 -1.02
CA THR A 402 3.41 2.14 -1.43
C THR A 402 2.00 2.69 -1.51
N TYR A 403 1.19 2.07 -2.38
CA TYR A 403 -0.21 2.44 -2.54
C TYR A 403 -1.00 2.16 -1.24
N PRO A 404 -2.07 2.89 -0.93
CA PRO A 404 -2.90 2.55 0.22
C PRO A 404 -3.51 1.15 0.08
N ARG A 405 -3.70 0.43 1.19
CA ARG A 405 -4.34 -0.90 1.20
C ARG A 405 -3.56 -1.96 0.37
N THR A 406 -2.24 -1.92 0.40
CA THR A 406 -1.34 -2.91 -0.23
C THR A 406 -1.35 -4.26 0.50
N TYR A 407 -1.22 -4.22 1.83
CA TYR A 407 -0.93 -5.40 2.63
C TYR A 407 -2.17 -5.95 3.34
N ASP A 408 -2.22 -7.27 3.50
CA ASP A 408 -3.25 -7.97 4.27
C ASP A 408 -2.88 -8.08 5.75
N LEU A 409 -1.57 -8.19 6.05
CA LEU A 409 -1.06 -8.26 7.41
C LEU A 409 0.22 -7.45 7.59
N LEU A 410 0.28 -6.71 8.70
CA LEU A 410 1.49 -6.02 9.16
C LEU A 410 2.02 -6.71 10.41
N HIS A 411 3.31 -7.02 10.41
CA HIS A 411 4.03 -7.55 11.55
C HIS A 411 5.07 -6.53 12.02
N ALA A 412 5.11 -6.25 13.33
CA ALA A 412 6.02 -5.30 13.92
C ALA A 412 6.60 -5.87 15.22
N ASP A 413 7.84 -6.33 15.17
CA ASP A 413 8.59 -6.79 16.36
C ASP A 413 9.49 -5.68 16.90
N SER A 414 9.23 -5.28 18.15
CA SER A 414 9.96 -4.23 18.87
C SER A 414 10.09 -2.90 18.12
N LEU A 415 9.19 -2.64 17.16
CA LEU A 415 9.25 -1.49 16.26
C LEU A 415 9.05 -0.17 17.03
N PHE A 416 8.09 -0.13 17.94
CA PHE A 416 7.75 1.11 18.63
C PHE A 416 8.79 1.44 19.70
N SER A 417 9.32 0.43 20.38
CA SER A 417 10.51 0.60 21.24
C SER A 417 11.72 1.11 20.46
N LEU A 418 11.94 0.64 19.22
CA LEU A 418 13.04 1.10 18.36
C LEU A 418 12.90 2.58 17.97
N TYR A 419 11.67 3.08 17.82
CA TYR A 419 11.37 4.45 17.36
C TYR A 419 10.94 5.44 18.46
N LYS A 420 10.87 4.99 19.71
CA LYS A 420 10.32 5.74 20.87
C LYS A 420 10.81 7.20 20.99
N ASP A 421 12.08 7.45 20.69
CA ASP A 421 12.71 8.78 20.83
C ASP A 421 13.01 9.45 19.47
N ARG A 422 12.41 8.95 18.38
CA ARG A 422 12.67 9.39 17.01
C ARG A 422 11.47 10.08 16.36
N CYS A 423 10.27 9.55 16.58
CA CYS A 423 9.02 10.14 16.12
C CYS A 423 7.81 9.65 16.92
N GLU A 424 6.68 10.32 16.73
CA GLU A 424 5.42 10.00 17.40
C GLU A 424 4.89 8.63 16.96
N MET A 425 4.44 7.83 17.93
CA MET A 425 3.83 6.51 17.70
C MET A 425 2.64 6.59 16.73
N GLU A 426 1.86 7.66 16.81
CA GLU A 426 0.71 7.92 15.96
C GLU A 426 1.11 8.08 14.48
N ASP A 427 2.31 8.57 14.18
CA ASP A 427 2.78 8.67 12.79
C ASP A 427 2.93 7.29 12.17
N ILE A 428 3.54 6.36 12.92
CA ILE A 428 3.73 4.97 12.50
C ILE A 428 2.37 4.29 12.37
N LEU A 429 1.48 4.46 13.34
CA LEU A 429 0.15 3.84 13.32
C LEU A 429 -0.71 4.35 12.15
N LEU A 430 -0.69 5.64 11.86
CA LEU A 430 -1.41 6.22 10.71
C LEU A 430 -0.88 5.67 9.38
N GLU A 431 0.44 5.48 9.27
CA GLU A 431 1.03 4.86 8.09
C GLU A 431 0.64 3.38 7.97
N MET A 432 0.65 2.64 9.09
CA MET A 432 0.14 1.26 9.14
C MET A 432 -1.33 1.20 8.69
N ASP A 433 -2.19 2.11 9.16
CA ASP A 433 -3.59 2.16 8.73
C ASP A 433 -3.71 2.42 7.23
N ARG A 434 -2.94 3.36 6.67
CA ARG A 434 -2.99 3.68 5.24
C ARG A 434 -2.68 2.48 4.35
N ILE A 435 -1.62 1.74 4.67
CA ILE A 435 -1.12 0.63 3.83
C ILE A 435 -1.84 -0.70 4.08
N LEU A 436 -2.57 -0.82 5.18
CA LEU A 436 -3.36 -2.00 5.53
C LEU A 436 -4.73 -1.99 4.86
N ARG A 437 -5.10 -3.14 4.27
CA ARG A 437 -6.44 -3.37 3.71
C ARG A 437 -7.52 -3.31 4.80
N PRO A 438 -8.76 -2.90 4.47
CA PRO A 438 -9.90 -3.15 5.33
C PRO A 438 -9.96 -4.62 5.73
N GLU A 439 -10.27 -4.92 6.99
CA GLU A 439 -10.26 -6.27 7.57
C GLU A 439 -8.87 -6.95 7.62
N GLY A 440 -7.81 -6.21 7.32
CA GLY A 440 -6.43 -6.66 7.51
C GLY A 440 -6.05 -6.77 8.99
N THR A 441 -5.04 -7.58 9.28
CA THR A 441 -4.56 -7.84 10.65
C THR A 441 -3.22 -7.17 10.92
N VAL A 442 -3.04 -6.72 12.15
CA VAL A 442 -1.77 -6.22 12.67
C VAL A 442 -1.36 -7.09 13.85
N ILE A 443 -0.10 -7.51 13.86
CA ILE A 443 0.54 -8.18 15.00
C ILE A 443 1.71 -7.31 15.43
N ILE A 444 1.60 -6.73 16.64
CA ILE A 444 2.67 -5.94 17.25
C ILE A 444 3.19 -6.70 18.46
N ARG A 445 4.49 -6.92 18.50
CA ARG A 445 5.20 -7.51 19.62
C ARG A 445 6.09 -6.46 20.25
N ASP A 446 5.84 -6.11 21.51
CA ASP A 446 6.61 -5.09 22.22
C ASP A 446 6.40 -5.23 23.74
N ASP A 447 7.06 -4.39 24.54
CA ASP A 447 6.84 -4.32 25.98
C ASP A 447 5.39 -3.88 26.29
N ILE A 448 4.78 -4.48 27.32
CA ILE A 448 3.39 -4.23 27.71
C ILE A 448 3.06 -2.74 27.88
N ASP A 449 3.98 -1.93 28.40
CA ASP A 449 3.73 -0.50 28.63
C ASP A 449 3.59 0.26 27.30
N VAL A 450 4.25 -0.22 26.24
CA VAL A 450 4.12 0.29 24.88
C VAL A 450 2.80 -0.19 24.27
N LEU A 451 2.46 -1.48 24.42
CA LEU A 451 1.23 -2.04 23.85
C LEU A 451 -0.05 -1.42 24.44
N VAL A 452 -0.07 -1.08 25.73
CA VAL A 452 -1.21 -0.40 26.35
C VAL A 452 -1.44 0.98 25.72
N LYS A 453 -0.37 1.72 25.41
CA LYS A 453 -0.45 3.01 24.71
C LYS A 453 -0.93 2.84 23.28
N ILE A 454 -0.36 1.88 22.55
CA ILE A 454 -0.78 1.55 21.19
C ILE A 454 -2.27 1.21 21.17
N LYS A 455 -2.71 0.34 22.09
CA LYS A 455 -4.12 -0.03 22.22
C LYS A 455 -5.01 1.22 22.36
N GLY A 456 -4.68 2.12 23.29
CA GLY A 456 -5.41 3.36 23.50
C GLY A 456 -5.53 4.23 22.24
N VAL A 457 -4.49 4.29 21.41
CA VAL A 457 -4.53 5.02 20.12
C VAL A 457 -5.38 4.26 19.09
N THR A 458 -5.14 2.95 18.93
CA THR A 458 -5.81 2.11 17.92
C THR A 458 -7.32 1.99 18.14
N ASP A 459 -7.78 2.05 19.39
CA ASP A 459 -9.21 2.08 19.72
C ASP A 459 -9.88 3.35 19.13
N GLY A 460 -9.15 4.47 19.07
CA GLY A 460 -9.57 5.70 18.39
C GLY A 460 -9.46 5.68 16.85
N MET A 461 -8.74 4.69 16.31
CA MET A 461 -8.54 4.48 14.86
C MET A 461 -9.52 3.48 14.23
N ARG A 462 -10.55 3.06 14.98
CA ARG A 462 -11.52 2.03 14.55
C ARG A 462 -10.86 0.67 14.30
N TRP A 463 -9.83 0.34 15.08
CA TRP A 463 -9.27 -1.01 15.10
C TRP A 463 -9.86 -1.80 16.26
N ASN A 464 -10.12 -3.08 16.04
CA ASN A 464 -10.46 -4.00 17.10
C ASN A 464 -9.18 -4.68 17.59
N SER A 465 -8.68 -4.27 18.75
CA SER A 465 -7.38 -4.68 19.29
C SER A 465 -7.52 -5.51 20.58
N ARG A 466 -6.69 -6.54 20.73
CA ARG A 466 -6.54 -7.31 21.96
C ARG A 466 -5.08 -7.61 22.28
N ILE A 467 -4.74 -7.56 23.56
CA ILE A 467 -3.43 -7.98 24.06
C ILE A 467 -3.48 -9.47 24.39
N VAL A 468 -2.44 -10.19 24.02
CA VAL A 468 -2.26 -11.63 24.13
C VAL A 468 -0.92 -11.91 24.80
N ASP A 469 -0.87 -12.99 25.57
CA ASP A 469 0.34 -13.40 26.27
C ASP A 469 1.47 -13.84 25.34
N HIS A 470 2.69 -13.76 25.87
CA HIS A 470 3.89 -14.30 25.26
C HIS A 470 3.81 -15.83 25.14
N GLU A 471 4.51 -16.44 24.19
CA GLU A 471 4.58 -17.90 24.02
C GLU A 471 5.19 -18.64 25.24
N ASP A 472 5.89 -17.92 26.11
CA ASP A 472 6.51 -18.44 27.34
C ASP A 472 5.65 -18.15 28.60
N GLY A 473 4.44 -17.62 28.40
CA GLY A 473 3.44 -17.46 29.44
C GLY A 473 3.15 -16.02 29.86
N PRO A 474 2.24 -15.85 30.83
CA PRO A 474 1.64 -14.56 31.17
C PRO A 474 2.55 -13.63 31.98
N PHE A 475 3.66 -14.12 32.52
CA PHE A 475 4.56 -13.30 33.34
C PHE A 475 5.65 -12.58 32.55
N GLN A 476 5.78 -12.86 31.24
CA GLN A 476 6.69 -12.11 30.37
C GLN A 476 6.15 -10.70 30.16
N ARG A 477 7.04 -9.70 30.26
CA ARG A 477 6.71 -8.29 30.00
C ARG A 477 6.45 -8.01 28.53
N GLU A 478 7.20 -8.68 27.66
CA GLU A 478 6.94 -8.64 26.23
C GLU A 478 5.65 -9.39 25.94
N LYS A 479 4.79 -8.79 25.12
CA LYS A 479 3.43 -9.26 24.84
C LYS A 479 3.14 -9.11 23.35
N LEU A 480 1.97 -9.58 22.94
CA LEU A 480 1.46 -9.43 21.59
C LEU A 480 0.19 -8.58 21.62
N LEU A 481 0.09 -7.60 20.73
CA LEU A 481 -1.15 -6.94 20.41
C LEU A 481 -1.58 -7.43 19.02
N VAL A 482 -2.72 -8.08 18.97
CA VAL A 482 -3.37 -8.51 17.73
C VAL A 482 -4.53 -7.58 17.48
N ALA A 483 -4.50 -6.87 16.35
CA ALA A 483 -5.54 -5.93 15.96
C ALA A 483 -6.08 -6.22 14.56
N MET A 484 -7.34 -5.86 14.33
CA MET A 484 -7.98 -5.95 13.03
C MET A 484 -8.55 -4.59 12.67
N LYS A 485 -8.21 -4.10 11.49
CA LYS A 485 -8.76 -2.85 10.96
C LYS A 485 -10.23 -3.05 10.58
N ALA A 486 -11.13 -2.25 11.13
CA ALA A 486 -12.55 -2.34 10.77
C ALA A 486 -12.77 -2.00 9.29
N TYR A 487 -13.83 -2.56 8.71
CA TYR A 487 -14.26 -2.22 7.37
C TYR A 487 -15.04 -0.90 7.37
N TRP A 488 -14.57 0.10 6.62
CA TRP A 488 -15.28 1.37 6.43
C TRP A 488 -14.82 2.06 5.13
N THR A 489 -15.69 2.89 4.54
CA THR A 489 -15.46 3.62 3.27
C THR A 489 -15.72 5.11 3.43
N ALA A 490 -15.28 5.90 2.46
CA ALA A 490 -15.51 7.36 2.37
C ALA A 490 -16.99 7.74 2.24
#